data_AF-A0A1V4W2N5-F1
#
_entry.id   AF-A0A1V4W2N5-F1
#
_cell.length_a   1.000
_cell.length_b   1.000
_cell.length_c   1.000
_cell.angle_alpha   90.00
_cell.angle_beta   90.00
_cell.angle_gamma   90.00
#
_symmetry.space_group_name_H-M   'P 1'
#
loop_
_entity.id
_entity.type
_entity.pdbx_description
1 polymer ?
#
loop_
_entity_poly.entity_id
_entity_poly.type
_entity_poly.pdbx_seq_one_letter_code
_entity_poly.pdbx_strand_id
1 'polypeptide(L)' 'MDMDKWQEKPTLSVPEAAKILGISRSLGFRMVERGELPALRLGMKRLVVPTAAIVRILERAAGV' A
#
# COMPACT_ATOMS: atom_id res chain seq x y z
N MET A 1 26.26 -7.61 0.46
CA MET A 1 24.96 -6.94 0.55
C MET A 1 24.09 -7.54 -0.53
N ASP A 2 23.29 -8.53 -0.18
CA ASP A 2 22.45 -9.23 -1.16
C ASP A 2 21.31 -8.32 -1.62
N MET A 3 21.54 -7.66 -2.76
CA MET A 3 20.60 -6.78 -3.46
C MET A 3 19.49 -7.55 -4.19
N ASP A 4 19.44 -8.89 -4.08
CA ASP A 4 18.33 -9.71 -4.58
C ASP A 4 17.02 -9.46 -3.81
N LYS A 5 17.07 -8.84 -2.62
CA LYS A 5 15.91 -8.68 -1.70
C LYS A 5 14.87 -7.60 -2.06
N TRP A 6 15.01 -6.89 -3.20
CA TRP A 6 14.01 -5.94 -3.71
C TRP A 6 12.92 -6.60 -4.58
N GLN A 7 13.00 -7.92 -4.75
CA GLN A 7 12.18 -8.75 -5.63
C GLN A 7 10.77 -8.98 -5.03
N GLU A 8 9.64 -8.63 -5.65
CA GLU A 8 9.40 -8.26 -7.05
C GLU A 8 8.48 -7.01 -7.19
N LYS A 9 7.83 -6.53 -6.11
CA LYS A 9 7.02 -5.29 -6.08
C LYS A 9 7.08 -4.60 -4.70
N PRO A 10 7.98 -3.62 -4.50
CA PRO A 10 8.09 -2.88 -3.23
C PRO A 10 6.94 -1.89 -3.00
N THR A 11 6.20 -1.56 -4.06
CA THR A 11 5.06 -0.66 -4.02
C THR A 11 3.93 -1.17 -4.90
N LEU A 12 2.71 -0.79 -4.54
CA LEU A 12 1.45 -1.10 -5.20
C LEU A 12 0.78 0.20 -5.63
N SER A 13 0.01 0.18 -6.70
CA SER A 13 -0.96 1.25 -6.94
C SER A 13 -2.07 1.18 -5.88
N VAL A 14 -2.77 2.30 -5.65
CA VAL A 14 -3.93 2.33 -4.73
C VAL A 14 -5.00 1.29 -5.12
N PRO A 15 -5.33 1.05 -6.41
CA PRO A 15 -6.22 -0.03 -6.81
C PRO A 15 -5.73 -1.44 -6.47
N GLU A 16 -4.43 -1.72 -6.61
CA GLU A 16 -3.84 -3.02 -6.23
C GLU A 16 -3.93 -3.23 -4.71
N ALA A 17 -3.58 -2.21 -3.93
CA ALA A 17 -3.73 -2.22 -2.47
C ALA A 17 -5.20 -2.45 -2.04
N ALA A 18 -6.15 -1.76 -2.67
CA ALA A 18 -7.58 -1.92 -2.41
C ALA A 18 -8.06 -3.35 -2.68
N LYS A 19 -7.57 -3.98 -3.77
CA LYS A 19 -7.89 -5.37 -4.09
C LYS A 19 -7.39 -6.33 -3.02
N ILE A 20 -6.17 -6.13 -2.50
CA ILE A 20 -5.60 -6.98 -1.43
C ILE A 20 -6.41 -6.86 -0.14
N LEU A 21 -6.82 -5.64 0.22
CA LEU A 21 -7.62 -5.37 1.42
C LEU A 21 -9.11 -5.75 1.27
N GLY A 22 -9.55 -6.23 0.09
CA GLY A 22 -10.95 -6.59 -0.15
C GLY A 22 -11.92 -5.41 -0.21
N ILE A 23 -11.43 -4.21 -0.58
CA ILE A 23 -12.21 -2.97 -0.62
C ILE A 23 -12.34 -2.39 -2.03
N SER A 24 -13.27 -1.46 -2.22
CA SER A 24 -13.41 -0.75 -3.49
C SER A 24 -12.23 0.21 -3.74
N ARG A 25 -11.91 0.45 -5.02
CA ARG A 25 -10.89 1.44 -5.42
C ARG A 25 -11.16 2.82 -4.80
N SER A 26 -12.42 3.26 -4.82
CA SER A 26 -12.86 4.54 -4.27
C SER A 26 -12.61 4.63 -2.77
N LEU A 27 -12.84 3.55 -2.02
CA LEU A 27 -12.52 3.50 -0.60
C LEU A 27 -11.00 3.55 -0.39
N GLY A 28 -10.22 2.82 -1.18
CA GLY A 28 -8.75 2.87 -1.12
C GLY A 28 -8.20 4.29 -1.29
N PHE A 29 -8.67 5.06 -2.28
CA PHE A 29 -8.25 6.46 -2.45
C PHE A 29 -8.66 7.34 -1.27
N ARG A 30 -9.89 7.19 -0.75
CA ARG A 30 -10.34 7.95 0.44
C ARG A 30 -9.50 7.62 1.68
N MET A 31 -9.12 6.36 1.88
CA MET A 31 -8.23 5.98 2.98
C MET A 31 -6.85 6.63 2.84
N VAL A 32 -6.32 6.76 1.62
CA VAL A 32 -5.07 7.51 1.37
C VAL A 32 -5.24 8.99 1.66
N GLU A 33 -6.32 9.62 1.21
CA GLU A 33 -6.62 11.03 1.49
C GLU A 33 -6.77 11.32 2.99
N ARG A 34 -7.33 10.36 3.75
CA ARG A 34 -7.47 10.44 5.21
C ARG A 34 -6.21 10.08 5.97
N GLY A 35 -5.17 9.56 5.30
CA GLY A 35 -3.95 9.06 5.94
C GLY A 35 -4.10 7.71 6.66
N GLU A 36 -5.22 7.02 6.49
CA GLU A 36 -5.47 5.68 7.04
C GLU A 36 -4.70 4.60 6.27
N LEU A 37 -4.49 4.82 4.96
CA LEU A 37 -3.67 3.97 4.10
C LEU A 37 -2.39 4.72 3.71
N PRO A 38 -1.21 4.36 4.25
CA PRO A 38 0.04 5.04 3.93
C PRO A 38 0.37 4.96 2.45
N ALA A 39 0.69 6.10 1.83
CA ALA A 39 1.05 6.17 0.42
C ALA A 39 2.21 7.15 0.19
N LEU A 40 3.03 6.85 -0.82
CA LEU A 40 4.09 7.69 -1.35
C LEU A 40 3.59 8.41 -2.60
N ARG A 41 3.68 9.74 -2.57
CA ARG A 41 3.45 10.58 -3.74
C ARG A 41 4.78 10.84 -4.44
N LEU A 42 4.92 10.28 -5.63
CA LEU A 42 6.11 10.41 -6.48
C LEU A 42 5.79 11.37 -7.63
N GLY A 43 6.03 12.65 -7.39
CA GLY A 43 5.66 13.72 -8.32
C GLY A 43 4.14 13.94 -8.42
N MET A 44 3.71 14.63 -9.47
CA MET A 44 2.32 15.08 -9.59
C MET A 44 1.30 13.95 -9.79
N LYS A 45 1.65 12.92 -10.58
CA LYS A 45 0.68 11.93 -11.08
C LYS A 45 0.82 10.53 -10.47
N ARG A 46 1.92 10.23 -9.79
CA ARG A 46 2.18 8.87 -9.30
C ARG A 46 1.96 8.78 -7.79
N LEU A 47 1.00 7.95 -7.41
CA LEU A 47 0.64 7.66 -6.03
C LEU A 47 0.72 6.15 -5.84
N VAL A 48 1.58 5.70 -4.93
CA VAL A 48 1.84 4.28 -4.69
C VAL A 48 1.81 3.98 -3.19
N VAL A 49 1.35 2.80 -2.83
CA VAL A 49 1.29 2.28 -1.46
C VAL A 49 2.48 1.35 -1.25
N PRO A 50 3.33 1.57 -0.24
CA PRO A 50 4.38 0.61 0.10
C PRO A 50 3.76 -0.75 0.43
N THR A 51 4.29 -1.84 -0.14
CA THR A 51 3.79 -3.19 0.15
C THR A 51 3.89 -3.51 1.66
N ALA A 52 4.96 -3.03 2.31
CA ALA A 52 5.15 -3.14 3.75
C ALA A 52 4.04 -2.45 4.58
N ALA A 53 3.41 -1.39 4.06
CA ALA A 53 2.31 -0.72 4.77
C ALA A 53 1.06 -1.61 4.82
N ILE A 54 0.77 -2.33 3.73
CA ILE A 54 -0.33 -3.30 3.70
C ILE A 54 -0.10 -4.43 4.69
N VAL A 55 1.11 -5.00 4.68
CA VAL A 55 1.51 -6.06 5.61
C VAL A 55 1.30 -5.61 7.06
N ARG A 56 1.80 -4.42 7.43
CA ARG A 56 1.64 -3.86 8.78
C ARG A 56 0.18 -3.64 9.20
N ILE A 57 -0.68 -3.20 8.28
CA ILE A 57 -2.11 -3.03 8.58
C ILE A 57 -2.74 -4.39 8.90
N LEU A 58 -2.40 -5.42 8.11
CA LEU A 58 -2.92 -6.78 8.30
C LEU A 58 -2.39 -7.43 9.58
N GLU A 59 -1.09 -7.31 9.87
CA GLU A 59 -0.47 -7.79 11.11
C GLU A 59 -1.11 -7.15 12.34
N ARG A 60 -1.27 -5.82 12.33
CA ARG A 60 -1.93 -5.09 13.42
C ARG A 60 -3.37 -5.55 13.64
N ALA A 61 -4.12 -5.85 12.57
CA ALA A 61 -5.48 -6.35 12.68
C ALA A 61 -5.53 -7.82 13.17
N ALA A 62 -4.53 -8.63 12.80
CA ALA A 62 -4.39 -10.01 13.24
C ALA A 62 -3.85 -10.14 14.68
N GLY A 63 -3.24 -9.07 15.22
CA GLY A 63 -2.67 -9.06 16.56
C GLY A 63 -1.31 -9.77 16.67
N VAL A 64 -0.58 -9.87 15.55
CA VAL A 64 0.77 -10.49 15.46
C VAL A 64 1.85 -9.45 15.23
#